data_AF-A0A399FBI9-F1
#
_entry.id   AF-A0A399FBI9-F1
#
_cell.length_a   1.000
_cell.length_b   1.000
_cell.length_c   1.000
_cell.angle_alpha   90.00
_cell.angle_beta   90.00
_cell.angle_gamma   90.00
#
_symmetry.space_group_name_H-M   'P 1'
#
loop_
_entity.id
_entity.type
_entity.pdbx_description
1 polymer ?
#
loop_
_entity_poly.entity_id
_entity_poly.type
_entity_poly.pdbx_seq_one_letter_code
_entity_poly.pdbx_strand_id
1 'polypeptide(L)'
;MRQRLSKRRWTPEELVYLRRNYTLLGPARCAERLGRTTPAVLYQASVLGLSTHEAPQGWLSLGEASQIAGIDRRTLWAAARQIAKATKQSTRGHRVCCVREEVVERLIARHSEYLRAKAQGWLTPSRAARALGVSPKALHHSLRLNSGPLAQAIEGLERAVSLGGHILLNPAGVQMARAKLRGQRGISLKALCVECEINPATARYRLRKAQVLREVRLSPAGRRTIYVLDPEQARKALASR
;
A
#
# COMPACT_ATOMS: atom_id res chain seq x y z
N MET A 1 -60.94 12.49 -13.07
CA MET A 1 -60.47 11.56 -14.11
C MET A 1 -59.03 11.13 -13.82
N ARG A 2 -58.79 9.87 -13.42
CA ARG A 2 -57.42 9.32 -13.46
C ARG A 2 -57.11 9.02 -14.93
N GLN A 3 -56.29 9.85 -15.58
CA GLN A 3 -55.77 9.53 -16.92
C GLN A 3 -55.19 8.11 -16.86
N ARG A 4 -55.66 7.21 -17.74
CA ARG A 4 -54.95 5.96 -18.03
C ARG A 4 -53.58 6.37 -18.55
N LEU A 5 -52.59 6.36 -17.66
CA LEU A 5 -51.19 6.53 -18.02
C LEU A 5 -50.90 5.50 -19.12
N SER A 6 -50.67 5.97 -20.34
CA SER A 6 -50.28 5.13 -21.46
C SER A 6 -49.09 4.28 -20.99
N LYS A 7 -49.04 3.00 -21.41
CA LYS A 7 -47.97 2.07 -21.07
C LYS A 7 -46.65 2.58 -21.68
N ARG A 8 -46.02 3.57 -21.05
CA ARG A 8 -44.69 4.06 -21.42
C ARG A 8 -43.77 2.84 -21.40
N ARG A 9 -43.24 2.46 -22.56
CA ARG A 9 -42.30 1.33 -22.67
C ARG A 9 -41.04 1.63 -21.86
N TRP A 10 -40.40 0.58 -21.35
CA TRP A 10 -39.11 0.70 -20.68
C TRP A 10 -38.03 0.99 -21.71
N THR A 11 -37.21 2.02 -21.48
CA THR A 11 -36.07 2.30 -22.36
C THR A 11 -34.86 1.47 -21.94
N PRO A 12 -33.91 1.20 -22.85
CA PRO A 12 -32.67 0.51 -22.51
C PRO A 12 -31.90 1.16 -21.35
N GLU A 13 -31.89 2.49 -21.29
CA GLU A 13 -31.20 3.26 -20.24
C GLU A 13 -31.85 3.06 -18.87
N GLU A 14 -33.20 3.01 -18.82
CA GLU A 14 -33.94 2.73 -17.60
C GLU A 14 -33.66 1.31 -17.08
N LEU A 15 -33.56 0.33 -17.99
CA LEU A 15 -33.23 -1.05 -17.64
C LEU A 15 -31.80 -1.17 -17.12
N VAL A 16 -30.83 -0.49 -17.76
CA VAL A 16 -29.44 -0.42 -17.29
C VAL A 16 -29.37 0.24 -15.92
N TYR A 17 -30.15 1.30 -15.69
CA TYR A 17 -30.21 1.96 -14.39
C TYR A 17 -30.76 1.03 -13.30
N LEU A 18 -31.86 0.32 -13.58
CA LEU A 18 -32.45 -0.69 -12.68
C LEU A 18 -31.43 -1.76 -12.28
N ARG A 19 -30.77 -2.40 -13.26
CA ARG A 19 -29.77 -3.45 -13.01
C ARG A 19 -28.62 -2.98 -12.12
N ARG A 20 -28.21 -1.71 -12.23
CA ARG A 20 -27.08 -1.14 -11.50
C ARG A 20 -27.42 -0.65 -10.09
N ASN A 21 -28.68 -0.32 -9.83
CA ASN A 21 -29.05 0.46 -8.63
C ASN A 21 -30.17 -0.17 -7.79
N TYR A 22 -30.95 -1.10 -8.33
CA TYR A 22 -32.12 -1.66 -7.66
C TYR A 22 -31.79 -2.25 -6.29
N THR A 23 -30.77 -3.12 -6.23
CA THR A 23 -30.31 -3.72 -4.96
C THR A 23 -29.96 -2.67 -3.91
N LEU A 24 -29.31 -1.59 -4.33
CA LEU A 24 -28.66 -0.63 -3.44
C LEU A 24 -29.60 0.45 -2.93
N LEU A 25 -30.50 0.92 -3.81
CA LEU A 25 -31.41 2.03 -3.56
C LEU A 25 -32.81 1.55 -3.20
N GLY A 26 -33.17 0.34 -3.62
CA GLY A 26 -34.51 -0.22 -3.48
C GLY A 26 -35.55 0.39 -4.44
N PRO A 27 -36.76 -0.19 -4.47
CA PRO A 27 -37.77 0.11 -5.48
C PRO A 27 -38.27 1.56 -5.44
N ALA A 28 -38.40 2.16 -4.24
CA ALA A 28 -38.94 3.51 -4.07
C ALA A 28 -38.02 4.60 -4.65
N ARG A 29 -36.70 4.51 -4.40
CA ARG A 29 -35.72 5.48 -4.93
C ARG A 29 -35.50 5.31 -6.42
N CYS A 30 -35.50 4.07 -6.92
CA CYS A 30 -35.46 3.83 -8.36
C CYS A 30 -36.72 4.41 -9.05
N ALA A 31 -37.89 4.27 -8.43
CA ALA A 31 -39.14 4.86 -8.93
C ALA A 31 -39.07 6.38 -9.02
N GLU A 32 -38.63 7.03 -7.94
CA GLU A 32 -38.39 8.49 -7.89
C GLU A 32 -37.42 8.93 -8.99
N ARG A 33 -36.27 8.25 -9.14
CA ARG A 33 -35.24 8.65 -10.11
C ARG A 33 -35.67 8.44 -11.57
N LEU A 34 -36.47 7.41 -11.85
CA LEU A 34 -36.90 7.07 -13.21
C LEU A 34 -38.22 7.75 -13.60
N GLY A 35 -38.88 8.45 -12.67
CA GLY A 35 -40.22 9.00 -12.89
C GLY A 35 -41.26 7.90 -13.12
N ARG A 36 -41.13 6.76 -12.43
CA ARG A 36 -42.02 5.59 -12.52
C ARG A 36 -42.72 5.36 -11.18
N THR A 37 -43.77 4.55 -11.16
CA THR A 37 -44.42 4.13 -9.92
C THR A 37 -43.64 2.97 -9.27
N THR A 38 -43.67 2.89 -7.93
CA THR A 38 -43.00 1.80 -7.19
C THR A 38 -43.46 0.40 -7.65
N PRO A 39 -44.78 0.14 -7.87
CA PRO A 39 -45.22 -1.14 -8.42
C PRO A 39 -44.67 -1.46 -9.82
N ALA A 40 -44.53 -0.46 -10.70
CA ALA A 40 -43.95 -0.66 -12.03
C ALA A 40 -42.47 -1.06 -11.94
N VAL A 41 -41.71 -0.45 -11.03
CA VAL A 41 -40.31 -0.81 -10.77
C VAL A 41 -40.21 -2.22 -10.16
N LEU A 42 -41.09 -2.58 -9.22
CA LEU A 42 -41.12 -3.93 -8.63
C LEU A 42 -41.41 -5.01 -9.68
N TYR A 43 -42.43 -4.79 -10.51
CA TYR A 43 -42.76 -5.69 -11.61
C TYR A 43 -41.57 -5.85 -12.56
N GLN A 44 -40.96 -4.72 -12.98
CA GLN A 44 -39.83 -4.78 -13.90
C GLN A 44 -38.60 -5.44 -13.26
N ALA A 45 -38.33 -5.19 -11.98
CA ALA A 45 -37.26 -5.87 -11.25
C ALA A 45 -37.49 -7.39 -11.22
N SER A 46 -38.73 -7.85 -10.97
CA SER A 46 -39.09 -9.27 -11.04
C SER A 46 -38.86 -9.85 -12.43
N VAL A 47 -39.25 -9.14 -13.50
CA VAL A 47 -39.01 -9.57 -14.90
C VAL A 47 -37.51 -9.67 -15.20
N LEU A 48 -36.70 -8.78 -14.61
CA LEU A 48 -35.25 -8.77 -14.76
C LEU A 48 -34.51 -9.71 -13.79
N GLY A 49 -35.23 -10.38 -12.87
CA GLY A 49 -34.66 -11.23 -11.83
C GLY A 49 -33.82 -10.48 -10.79
N LEU A 50 -34.14 -9.22 -10.51
CA LEU A 50 -33.40 -8.39 -9.54
C LEU A 50 -33.99 -8.53 -8.13
N SER A 51 -33.14 -8.79 -7.13
CA SER A 51 -33.52 -8.80 -5.71
C SER A 51 -32.83 -7.68 -4.92
N THR A 52 -33.36 -7.36 -3.74
CA THR A 52 -32.73 -6.41 -2.79
C THR A 52 -31.64 -7.04 -1.93
N HIS A 53 -31.42 -8.35 -2.07
CA HIS A 53 -30.49 -9.11 -1.21
C HIS A 53 -29.22 -9.53 -1.96
N GLU A 54 -29.26 -9.63 -3.28
CA GLU A 54 -28.12 -10.00 -4.12
C GLU A 54 -27.35 -8.78 -4.58
N ALA A 55 -26.03 -8.90 -4.73
CA ALA A 55 -25.22 -7.81 -5.23
C ALA A 55 -25.63 -7.38 -6.65
N PRO A 56 -25.59 -6.07 -6.97
CA PRO A 56 -25.87 -5.60 -8.32
C PRO A 56 -24.81 -6.11 -9.31
N GLN A 57 -25.16 -6.19 -10.59
CA GLN A 57 -24.26 -6.70 -11.62
C GLN A 57 -22.88 -6.00 -11.62
N GLY A 58 -21.80 -6.80 -11.68
CA GLY A 58 -20.40 -6.34 -11.60
C GLY A 58 -19.93 -6.02 -10.17
N TRP A 59 -20.76 -6.33 -9.16
CA TRP A 59 -20.43 -6.28 -7.76
C TRP A 59 -20.61 -7.67 -7.15
N LEU A 60 -19.76 -7.99 -6.20
CA LEU A 60 -19.90 -9.15 -5.34
C LEU A 60 -20.35 -8.69 -3.97
N SER A 61 -21.24 -9.44 -3.33
CA SER A 61 -21.49 -9.24 -1.91
C SER A 61 -20.19 -9.51 -1.14
N LEU A 62 -20.02 -8.88 0.01
CA LEU A 62 -18.82 -9.10 0.83
C LEU A 62 -18.69 -10.57 1.28
N GLY A 63 -19.82 -11.29 1.37
CA GLY A 63 -19.84 -12.73 1.65
C GLY A 63 -19.26 -13.56 0.52
N GLU A 64 -19.76 -13.37 -0.70
CA GLU A 64 -19.27 -14.06 -1.91
C GLU A 64 -17.81 -13.70 -2.18
N ALA A 65 -17.46 -12.41 -2.12
CA ALA A 65 -16.09 -11.95 -2.32
C ALA A 65 -15.11 -12.60 -1.33
N SER A 66 -15.51 -12.75 -0.07
CA SER A 66 -14.72 -13.42 0.97
C SER A 66 -14.52 -14.91 0.68
N GLN A 67 -15.57 -15.60 0.23
CA GLN A 67 -15.49 -17.01 -0.14
C GLN A 67 -14.59 -17.24 -1.36
N ILE A 68 -14.82 -16.48 -2.44
CA ILE A 68 -14.03 -16.56 -3.68
C ILE A 68 -12.56 -16.28 -3.40
N ALA A 69 -12.29 -15.24 -2.60
CA ALA A 69 -10.93 -14.79 -2.37
C ALA A 69 -10.19 -15.57 -1.27
N GLY A 70 -10.90 -16.36 -0.46
CA GLY A 70 -10.34 -17.01 0.73
C GLY A 70 -9.82 -16.03 1.78
N ILE A 71 -10.33 -14.79 1.79
CA ILE A 71 -9.91 -13.71 2.71
C ILE A 71 -11.06 -13.39 3.66
N ASP A 72 -10.77 -13.11 4.92
CA ASP A 72 -11.81 -12.72 5.88
C ASP A 72 -12.53 -11.43 5.44
N ARG A 73 -13.84 -11.37 5.70
CA ARG A 73 -14.71 -10.24 5.29
C ARG A 73 -14.19 -8.88 5.77
N ARG A 74 -13.64 -8.79 6.98
CA ARG A 74 -13.17 -7.53 7.57
C ARG A 74 -11.90 -7.04 6.87
N THR A 75 -10.94 -7.93 6.62
CA THR A 75 -9.71 -7.58 5.89
C THR A 75 -10.02 -7.23 4.44
N LEU A 76 -10.88 -7.99 3.78
CA LEU A 76 -11.27 -7.71 2.40
C LEU A 76 -11.97 -6.35 2.29
N TRP A 77 -12.90 -6.05 3.19
CA TRP A 77 -13.57 -4.76 3.25
C TRP A 77 -12.61 -3.60 3.55
N ALA A 78 -11.72 -3.76 4.52
CA ALA A 78 -10.74 -2.74 4.89
C ALA A 78 -9.80 -2.42 3.71
N ALA A 79 -9.34 -3.46 2.99
CA ALA A 79 -8.49 -3.30 1.83
C ALA A 79 -9.24 -2.66 0.65
N ALA A 80 -10.47 -3.11 0.36
CA ALA A 80 -11.29 -2.56 -0.71
C ALA A 80 -11.62 -1.06 -0.47
N ARG A 81 -11.86 -0.63 0.77
CA ARG A 81 -12.14 0.78 1.10
C ARG A 81 -10.97 1.73 0.81
N GLN A 82 -9.75 1.24 0.72
CA GLN A 82 -8.59 2.07 0.33
C GLN A 82 -8.60 2.39 -1.18
N ILE A 83 -9.42 1.68 -1.97
CA ILE A 83 -9.54 1.88 -3.40
C ILE A 83 -10.77 2.74 -3.67
N ALA A 84 -10.57 3.86 -4.36
CA ALA A 84 -11.65 4.80 -4.67
C ALA A 84 -12.79 4.10 -5.44
N LYS A 85 -14.04 4.31 -4.99
CA LYS A 85 -15.27 3.78 -5.62
C LYS A 85 -15.33 2.23 -5.72
N ALA A 86 -14.51 1.51 -4.96
CA ALA A 86 -14.46 0.05 -4.96
C ALA A 86 -15.55 -0.62 -4.12
N THR A 87 -16.11 0.11 -3.16
CA THR A 87 -17.10 -0.41 -2.21
C THR A 87 -18.42 0.31 -2.33
N LYS A 88 -19.52 -0.41 -2.15
CA LYS A 88 -20.86 0.14 -1.98
C LYS A 88 -21.53 -0.47 -0.77
N GLN A 89 -22.42 0.30 -0.15
CA GLN A 89 -23.22 -0.15 0.97
C GLN A 89 -24.66 0.23 0.72
N SER A 90 -25.57 -0.72 0.92
CA SER A 90 -27.01 -0.44 0.87
C SER A 90 -27.40 0.59 1.93
N THR A 91 -28.38 1.43 1.59
CA THR A 91 -28.90 2.51 2.45
C THR A 91 -30.05 2.06 3.36
N ARG A 92 -30.60 0.85 3.18
CA ARG A 92 -31.73 0.34 3.99
C ARG A 92 -31.45 -1.04 4.58
N GLY A 93 -31.81 -1.19 5.87
CA GLY A 93 -32.28 -2.41 6.56
C GLY A 93 -31.30 -3.58 6.68
N HIS A 94 -30.60 -3.91 5.61
CA HIS A 94 -29.58 -4.95 5.56
C HIS A 94 -28.31 -4.33 4.98
N ARG A 95 -27.21 -4.41 5.74
CA ARG A 95 -25.88 -3.91 5.37
C ARG A 95 -25.28 -4.80 4.29
N VAL A 96 -25.88 -4.84 3.10
CA VAL A 96 -25.24 -5.48 1.96
C VAL A 96 -24.08 -4.58 1.56
N CYS A 97 -22.92 -4.94 2.06
CA CYS A 97 -21.64 -4.40 1.66
C CYS A 97 -21.23 -5.14 0.39
N CYS A 98 -20.97 -4.40 -0.68
CA CYS A 98 -20.54 -4.94 -1.94
C CYS A 98 -19.15 -4.41 -2.30
N VAL A 99 -18.38 -5.22 -3.00
CA VAL A 99 -17.08 -4.85 -3.57
C VAL A 99 -17.12 -5.12 -5.07
N ARG A 100 -16.51 -4.26 -5.88
CA ARG A 100 -16.42 -4.51 -7.33
C ARG A 100 -15.65 -5.80 -7.61
N GLU A 101 -16.12 -6.59 -8.56
CA GLU A 101 -15.51 -7.87 -8.93
C GLU A 101 -14.02 -7.71 -9.32
N GLU A 102 -13.71 -6.77 -10.22
CA GLU A 102 -12.34 -6.39 -10.61
C GLU A 102 -11.42 -5.96 -9.44
N VAL A 103 -12.00 -5.52 -8.32
CA VAL A 103 -11.23 -5.19 -7.11
C VAL A 103 -10.91 -6.46 -6.36
N VAL A 104 -11.87 -7.38 -6.25
CA VAL A 104 -11.66 -8.68 -5.60
C VAL A 104 -10.54 -9.46 -6.29
N GLU A 105 -10.54 -9.54 -7.62
CA GLU A 105 -9.47 -10.19 -8.40
C GLU A 105 -8.08 -9.58 -8.11
N ARG A 106 -7.98 -8.24 -8.09
CA ARG A 106 -6.74 -7.55 -7.73
C ARG A 106 -6.29 -7.84 -6.30
N LEU A 107 -7.23 -7.92 -5.36
CA LEU A 107 -6.93 -8.26 -3.97
C LEU A 107 -6.47 -9.72 -3.84
N ILE A 108 -7.06 -10.64 -4.60
CA ILE A 108 -6.64 -12.05 -4.67
C ILE A 108 -5.21 -12.14 -5.20
N ALA A 109 -4.92 -11.49 -6.33
CA ALA A 109 -3.58 -11.48 -6.91
C ALA A 109 -2.54 -10.99 -5.90
N ARG A 110 -2.79 -9.82 -5.28
CA ARG A 110 -1.91 -9.26 -4.23
C ARG A 110 -1.78 -10.17 -3.01
N HIS A 111 -2.88 -10.79 -2.56
CA HIS A 111 -2.84 -11.69 -1.41
C HIS A 111 -2.06 -12.97 -1.71
N SER A 112 -2.24 -13.53 -2.91
CA SER A 112 -1.52 -14.71 -3.37
C SER A 112 0.00 -14.47 -3.45
N GLU A 113 0.42 -13.30 -3.93
CA GLU A 113 1.82 -12.88 -3.93
C GLU A 113 2.40 -12.83 -2.51
N TYR A 114 1.66 -12.24 -1.57
CA TYR A 114 2.07 -12.21 -0.16
C TYR A 114 2.20 -13.61 0.44
N LEU A 115 1.26 -14.52 0.16
CA LEU A 115 1.33 -15.90 0.66
C LEU A 115 2.50 -16.66 0.04
N ARG A 116 2.80 -16.47 -1.26
CA ARG A 116 3.99 -17.04 -1.91
C ARG A 116 5.26 -16.53 -1.27
N ALA A 117 5.40 -15.22 -1.08
CA ALA A 117 6.54 -14.62 -0.40
C ALA A 117 6.71 -15.17 1.03
N LYS A 118 5.61 -15.32 1.77
CA LYS A 118 5.62 -15.92 3.11
C LYS A 118 6.10 -17.37 3.08
N ALA A 119 5.60 -18.18 2.14
CA ALA A 119 6.01 -19.58 1.97
C ALA A 119 7.48 -19.71 1.58
N GLN A 120 8.01 -18.77 0.79
CA GLN A 120 9.44 -18.67 0.46
C GLN A 120 10.32 -18.16 1.61
N GLY A 121 9.76 -17.91 2.79
CA GLY A 121 10.52 -17.46 3.95
C GLY A 121 11.01 -16.02 3.87
N TRP A 122 10.30 -15.14 3.14
CA TRP A 122 10.65 -13.72 3.08
C TRP A 122 10.68 -13.08 4.47
N LEU A 123 11.53 -12.06 4.62
CA LEU A 123 11.83 -11.47 5.92
C LEU A 123 10.79 -10.43 6.30
N THR A 124 10.33 -10.50 7.55
CA THR A 124 9.65 -9.35 8.19
C THR A 124 10.59 -8.14 8.26
N PRO A 125 10.08 -6.89 8.34
CA PRO A 125 10.91 -5.69 8.45
C PRO A 125 11.87 -5.75 9.64
N SER A 126 11.46 -6.32 10.77
CA SER A 126 12.35 -6.48 11.93
C SER A 126 13.52 -7.42 11.66
N ARG A 127 13.29 -8.55 10.97
CA ARG A 127 14.35 -9.50 10.59
C ARG A 127 15.26 -8.90 9.52
N ALA A 128 14.69 -8.22 8.53
CA ALA A 128 15.45 -7.52 7.50
C ALA A 128 16.33 -6.40 8.09
N ALA A 129 15.78 -5.59 9.00
CA ALA A 129 16.53 -4.54 9.70
C ALA A 129 17.74 -5.11 10.46
N ARG A 130 17.53 -6.22 11.17
CA ARG A 130 18.63 -6.96 11.84
C ARG A 130 19.68 -7.43 10.85
N ALA A 131 19.28 -7.98 9.69
CA ALA A 131 20.21 -8.42 8.65
C ALA A 131 21.02 -7.26 8.05
N LEU A 132 20.37 -6.10 7.84
CA LEU A 132 21.01 -4.88 7.36
C LEU A 132 21.89 -4.19 8.41
N GLY A 133 21.72 -4.51 9.70
CA GLY A 133 22.41 -3.83 10.79
C GLY A 133 21.84 -2.44 11.09
N VAL A 134 20.55 -2.21 10.83
CA VAL A 134 19.85 -0.94 11.07
C VAL A 134 18.70 -1.14 12.06
N SER A 135 18.19 -0.06 12.65
CA SER A 135 17.01 -0.17 13.52
C SER A 135 15.74 -0.43 12.69
N PRO A 136 14.76 -1.21 13.19
CA PRO A 136 13.49 -1.44 12.49
C PRO A 136 12.76 -0.14 12.15
N LYS A 137 12.83 0.86 13.04
CA LYS A 137 12.23 2.19 12.82
C LYS A 137 12.88 2.93 11.65
N ALA A 138 14.21 2.87 11.53
CA ALA A 138 14.94 3.48 10.42
C ALA A 138 14.58 2.81 9.09
N LEU A 139 14.55 1.46 9.05
CA LEU A 139 14.13 0.74 7.85
C LEU A 139 12.69 1.08 7.45
N HIS A 140 11.75 1.09 8.40
CA HIS A 140 10.36 1.44 8.13
C HIS A 140 10.21 2.87 7.61
N HIS A 141 10.97 3.81 8.19
CA HIS A 141 10.99 5.20 7.73
C HIS A 141 11.52 5.32 6.30
N SER A 142 12.63 4.65 5.98
CA SER A 142 13.19 4.64 4.62
C SER A 142 12.27 3.98 3.59
N LEU A 143 11.60 2.88 3.94
CA LEU A 143 10.60 2.24 3.08
C LEU A 143 9.39 3.14 2.77
N ARG A 144 9.08 4.08 3.67
CA ARG A 144 7.93 4.99 3.54
C ARG A 144 8.27 6.29 2.83
N LEU A 145 9.38 6.94 3.17
CA LEU A 145 9.73 8.27 2.66
C LEU A 145 10.62 8.25 1.42
N ASN A 146 11.17 7.08 1.05
CA ASN A 146 12.07 6.92 -0.08
C ASN A 146 13.23 7.95 -0.10
N SER A 147 13.77 8.29 1.07
CA SER A 147 14.80 9.32 1.21
C SER A 147 15.99 8.85 2.06
N GLY A 148 17.17 9.38 1.72
CA GLY A 148 18.43 9.13 2.42
C GLY A 148 19.21 7.89 1.94
N PRO A 149 20.42 7.66 2.48
CA PRO A 149 21.32 6.60 2.03
C PRO A 149 20.75 5.19 2.17
N LEU A 150 19.98 4.94 3.24
CA LEU A 150 19.33 3.64 3.44
C LEU A 150 18.23 3.39 2.39
N ALA A 151 17.48 4.42 1.98
CA ALA A 151 16.48 4.29 0.92
C ALA A 151 17.12 3.94 -0.42
N GLN A 152 18.24 4.59 -0.78
CA GLN A 152 19.03 4.27 -1.97
C GLN A 152 19.59 2.83 -1.92
N ALA A 153 20.06 2.39 -0.76
CA ALA A 153 20.59 1.03 -0.62
C ALA A 153 19.52 -0.05 -0.77
N ILE A 154 18.28 0.23 -0.33
CA ILE A 154 17.12 -0.67 -0.47
C ILE A 154 16.28 -0.35 -1.70
N GLU A 155 16.75 0.51 -2.60
CA GLU A 155 16.06 0.80 -3.85
C GLU A 155 16.00 -0.47 -4.71
N GLY A 156 14.82 -0.75 -5.26
CA GLY A 156 14.55 -1.99 -6.00
C GLY A 156 14.37 -3.22 -5.11
N LEU A 157 14.33 -3.08 -3.78
CA LEU A 157 14.05 -4.20 -2.89
C LEU A 157 12.63 -4.71 -3.12
N GLU A 158 12.53 -5.94 -3.62
CA GLU A 158 11.26 -6.62 -3.78
C GLU A 158 10.53 -6.75 -2.44
N ARG A 159 9.24 -6.42 -2.46
CA ARG A 159 8.38 -6.42 -1.29
C ARG A 159 7.01 -6.97 -1.62
N ALA A 160 6.51 -7.84 -0.75
CA ALA A 160 5.14 -8.31 -0.81
C ALA A 160 4.35 -7.69 0.34
N VAL A 161 3.14 -7.18 0.07
CA VAL A 161 2.33 -6.47 1.07
C VAL A 161 1.00 -7.16 1.22
N SER A 162 0.75 -7.68 2.42
CA SER A 162 -0.55 -8.22 2.80
C SER A 162 -1.65 -7.16 2.65
N LEU A 163 -2.90 -7.63 2.66
CA LEU A 163 -4.06 -6.73 2.65
C LEU A 163 -4.19 -5.91 3.94
N GLY A 164 -3.71 -6.44 5.06
CA GLY A 164 -3.62 -5.72 6.35
C GLY A 164 -2.42 -4.77 6.47
N GLY A 165 -1.62 -4.61 5.43
CA GLY A 165 -0.47 -3.69 5.43
C GLY A 165 0.84 -4.27 5.99
N HIS A 166 0.86 -5.53 6.43
CA HIS A 166 2.12 -6.23 6.73
C HIS A 166 2.98 -6.36 5.48
N ILE A 167 4.27 -6.04 5.62
CA ILE A 167 5.26 -6.07 4.54
C ILE A 167 6.18 -7.28 4.78
N LEU A 168 6.54 -7.97 3.70
CA LEU A 168 7.63 -8.95 3.65
C LEU A 168 8.66 -8.50 2.62
N LEU A 169 9.93 -8.80 2.86
CA LEU A 169 11.06 -8.36 2.05
C LEU A 169 11.86 -9.56 1.55
N ASN A 170 12.22 -9.55 0.26
CA ASN A 170 12.99 -10.64 -0.35
C ASN A 170 14.38 -10.76 0.33
N PRO A 171 14.76 -11.95 0.87
CA PRO A 171 16.05 -12.14 1.52
C PRO A 171 17.26 -11.82 0.63
N ALA A 172 17.22 -12.15 -0.67
CA ALA A 172 18.32 -11.89 -1.59
C ALA A 172 18.54 -10.39 -1.78
N GLY A 173 17.47 -9.64 -1.99
CA GLY A 173 17.52 -8.18 -2.08
C GLY A 173 18.03 -7.54 -0.78
N VAL A 174 17.66 -8.10 0.39
CA VAL A 174 18.19 -7.64 1.69
C VAL A 174 19.71 -7.85 1.79
N GLN A 175 20.23 -8.98 1.29
CA GLN A 175 21.69 -9.20 1.26
C GLN A 175 22.40 -8.26 0.29
N MET A 176 21.83 -8.00 -0.88
CA MET A 176 22.38 -7.02 -1.82
C MET A 176 22.42 -5.61 -1.21
N ALA A 177 21.32 -5.19 -0.58
CA ALA A 177 21.26 -3.91 0.13
C ALA A 177 22.30 -3.85 1.26
N ARG A 178 22.51 -4.96 1.99
CA ARG A 178 23.57 -5.06 3.00
C ARG A 178 24.96 -4.90 2.38
N ALA A 179 25.22 -5.51 1.23
CA ALA A 179 26.49 -5.37 0.52
C ALA A 179 26.73 -3.92 0.07
N LYS A 180 25.70 -3.26 -0.48
CA LYS A 180 25.73 -1.82 -0.81
C LYS A 180 26.07 -0.98 0.43
N LEU A 181 25.39 -1.22 1.56
CA LEU A 181 25.67 -0.51 2.82
C LEU A 181 27.07 -0.79 3.38
N ARG A 182 27.61 -2.00 3.16
CA ARG A 182 28.99 -2.35 3.55
C ARG A 182 30.02 -1.67 2.67
N GLY A 183 29.81 -1.61 1.36
CA GLY A 183 30.66 -0.83 0.45
C GLY A 183 30.60 0.67 0.75
N GLN A 184 29.47 1.14 1.28
CA GLN A 184 29.28 2.50 1.78
C GLN A 184 29.69 2.70 3.26
N ARG A 185 30.36 1.72 3.91
CA ARG A 185 30.82 1.92 5.29
C ARG A 185 31.93 2.96 5.29
N GLY A 186 31.51 4.20 5.43
CA GLY A 186 32.40 5.27 5.77
C GLY A 186 33.14 4.97 7.06
N ILE A 187 34.37 5.45 7.16
CA ILE A 187 35.10 5.43 8.42
C ILE A 187 34.43 6.45 9.37
N SER A 188 34.33 6.12 10.66
CA SER A 188 33.85 7.12 11.63
C SER A 188 34.82 8.29 11.67
N LEU A 189 34.31 9.53 11.76
CA LEU A 189 35.17 10.73 11.84
C LEU A 189 36.21 10.58 12.96
N LYS A 190 35.81 9.99 14.09
CA LYS A 190 36.73 9.73 15.21
C LYS A 190 37.87 8.78 14.83
N ALA A 191 37.56 7.67 14.15
CA ALA A 191 38.58 6.74 13.67
C ALA A 191 39.50 7.39 12.61
N LEU A 192 38.93 8.18 11.69
CA LEU A 192 39.71 8.93 10.69
C LEU A 192 40.68 9.94 11.34
N CYS A 193 40.21 10.62 12.39
CA CYS A 193 41.02 11.59 13.13
C CYS A 193 42.20 10.93 13.85
N VAL A 194 41.99 9.73 14.40
CA VAL A 194 43.06 8.93 15.02
C VAL A 194 44.05 8.47 13.96
N GLU A 195 43.57 7.94 12.84
CA GLU A 195 44.41 7.46 11.73
C GLU A 195 45.27 8.57 11.09
N CYS A 196 44.70 9.76 10.92
CA CYS A 196 45.39 10.90 10.31
C CYS A 196 46.07 11.84 11.33
N GLU A 197 46.02 11.52 12.63
CA GLU A 197 46.57 12.36 13.72
C GLU A 197 46.06 13.82 13.70
N ILE A 198 44.78 14.03 13.37
CA ILE A 198 44.17 15.36 13.25
C ILE A 198 43.09 15.57 14.32
N ASN A 199 43.03 16.80 14.87
CA ASN A 199 41.98 17.18 15.80
C ASN A 199 40.57 17.08 15.14
N PRO A 200 39.56 16.49 15.82
CA PRO A 200 38.22 16.32 15.26
C PRO A 200 37.53 17.59 14.76
N ALA A 201 37.78 18.75 15.38
CA ALA A 201 37.23 20.03 14.94
C ALA A 201 37.83 20.44 13.58
N THR A 202 39.16 20.33 13.45
CA THR A 202 39.90 20.62 12.21
C THR A 202 39.50 19.66 11.10
N ALA A 203 39.39 18.36 11.39
CA ALA A 203 38.94 17.37 10.42
C ALA A 203 37.51 17.67 9.95
N ARG A 204 36.59 18.00 10.86
CA ARG A 204 35.21 18.37 10.51
C ARG A 204 35.17 19.61 9.62
N TYR A 205 35.97 20.63 9.91
CA TYR A 205 36.07 21.82 9.08
C TYR A 205 36.58 21.50 7.67
N ARG A 206 37.71 20.79 7.55
CA ARG A 206 38.34 20.44 6.27
C ARG A 206 37.43 19.57 5.39
N LEU A 207 36.85 18.52 5.97
CA LEU A 207 35.94 17.63 5.25
C LEU A 207 34.66 18.33 4.81
N ARG A 208 34.17 19.30 5.59
CA ARG A 208 33.02 20.13 5.21
C ARG A 208 33.39 21.09 4.07
N LYS A 209 34.57 21.73 4.14
CA LYS A 209 35.11 22.60 3.07
C LYS A 209 35.29 21.84 1.76
N ALA A 210 35.78 20.60 1.83
CA ALA A 210 35.96 19.72 0.68
C ALA A 210 34.67 19.00 0.23
N GLN A 211 33.53 19.26 0.85
CA GLN A 211 32.22 18.64 0.55
C GLN A 211 32.19 17.10 0.64
N VAL A 212 33.18 16.48 1.28
CA VAL A 212 33.29 15.02 1.47
C VAL A 212 32.57 14.56 2.75
N LEU A 213 32.25 15.50 3.65
CA LEU A 213 31.52 15.21 4.88
C LEU A 213 30.03 15.01 4.60
N ARG A 214 29.59 13.75 4.51
CA ARG A 214 28.16 13.41 4.61
C ARG A 214 27.82 13.00 6.03
N GLU A 215 27.09 13.86 6.76
CA GLU A 215 26.60 13.49 8.09
C GLU A 215 25.55 12.37 8.00
N VAL A 216 26.00 11.12 8.12
CA VAL A 216 25.09 10.00 8.32
C VAL A 216 24.89 9.81 9.81
N ARG A 217 23.76 10.31 10.31
CA ARG A 217 23.27 9.93 11.64
C ARG A 217 22.90 8.46 11.58
N LEU A 218 23.37 7.66 12.52
CA LEU A 218 22.67 6.54 13.17
C LEU A 218 23.70 5.68 13.94
N SER A 219 23.81 5.88 15.25
CA SER A 219 24.27 4.79 16.12
C SER A 219 23.05 4.05 16.67
N PRO A 220 23.13 2.73 16.91
CA PRO A 220 22.05 1.95 17.53
C PRO A 220 21.60 2.51 18.88
N ALA A 221 22.46 3.27 19.57
CA ALA A 221 22.22 3.88 20.88
C ALA A 221 21.76 5.35 20.81
N GLY A 222 21.39 5.87 19.62
CA GLY A 222 20.94 7.26 19.47
C GLY A 222 22.03 8.33 19.57
N ARG A 223 23.31 7.94 19.69
CA ARG A 223 24.44 8.88 19.70
C ARG A 223 24.76 9.34 18.28
N ARG A 224 24.94 10.65 18.10
CA ARG A 224 25.38 11.23 16.82
C ARG A 224 26.81 10.81 16.53
N THR A 225 26.98 9.90 15.57
CA THR A 225 28.29 9.53 15.03
C THR A 225 28.35 10.02 13.59
N ILE A 226 29.42 10.72 13.23
CA ILE A 226 29.64 11.21 11.86
C ILE A 226 30.48 10.16 11.13
N TYR A 227 30.04 9.76 9.95
CA TYR A 227 30.77 8.84 9.08
C TYR A 227 31.21 9.56 7.82
N VAL A 228 32.34 9.16 7.27
CA VAL A 228 32.90 9.72 6.03
C VAL A 228 32.85 8.65 4.97
N LEU A 229 31.90 8.76 4.03
CA LEU A 229 31.53 7.69 3.10
C LEU A 229 32.62 7.34 2.08
N ASP A 230 33.50 8.29 1.77
CA ASP A 230 34.68 8.08 0.93
C ASP A 230 35.95 8.34 1.76
N PRO A 231 36.51 7.31 2.41
CA PRO A 231 37.69 7.48 3.25
C PRO A 231 38.93 7.88 2.45
N GLU A 232 39.03 7.53 1.16
CA GLU A 232 40.18 7.92 0.35
C GLU A 232 40.16 9.40 -0.02
N GLN A 233 39.02 9.89 -0.49
CA GLN A 233 38.85 11.31 -0.77
C GLN A 233 38.98 12.15 0.51
N ALA A 234 38.53 11.62 1.64
CA ALA A 234 38.70 12.24 2.95
C ALA A 234 40.16 12.32 3.40
N ARG A 235 40.94 11.24 3.23
CA ARG A 235 42.39 11.25 3.51
C ARG A 235 43.10 12.30 2.65
N LYS A 236 42.79 12.37 1.35
CA LYS A 236 43.33 13.40 0.44
C LYS A 236 43.00 14.82 0.93
N ALA A 237 41.75 15.08 1.31
CA ALA A 237 41.32 16.38 1.82
C ALA A 237 41.92 16.75 3.19
N LEU A 238 42.25 15.76 4.01
CA LEU A 238 42.91 15.97 5.31
C LEU A 238 44.41 16.21 5.16
N ALA A 239 45.05 15.58 4.16
CA ALA A 239 46.47 15.71 3.85
C ALA A 239 46.84 17.03 3.15
N SER A 240 45.91 17.67 2.41
CA SER A 240 46.14 19.00 1.85
C SER A 240 46.28 20.03 2.98
N ARG A 241 47.48 20.61 3.12
CA ARG A 241 47.82 21.59 4.15
C ARG A 241 47.02 22.88 4.03
#